data_AF-A0A7R9YX20-F1
#
_entry.id   AF-A0A7R9YX20-F1
#
_cell.length_a   1.000
_cell.length_b   1.000
_cell.length_c   1.000
_cell.angle_alpha   90.00
_cell.angle_beta   90.00
_cell.angle_gamma   90.00
#
_symmetry.space_group_name_H-M   'P 1'
#
loop_
_entity.id
_entity.type
_entity.pdbx_description
1 polymer ?
#
loop_
_entity_poly.entity_id
_entity_poly.type
_entity_poly.pdbx_seq_one_letter_code
_entity_poly.pdbx_strand_id
1 'polypeptide(L)'
;VVPLELPACAYRHAVVWARSSCGGGMSVPVTLVWKHGLAGTGELPKDAAVLLRVYGAYGIQDDLSFQPGRLPLLDRGWVLAVAHVRGGGHLGPAWHAAARRCSRRLASQDVSDAAAALLSMHVAHARRLCLEASSAG
;
A
#
# COMPACT_ATOMS: atom_id res chain seq x y z
N VAL A 1 7.14 -22.18 24.14
CA VAL A 1 6.82 -21.11 23.17
C VAL A 1 8.01 -21.00 22.24
N VAL A 2 7.89 -21.55 21.02
CA VAL A 2 8.98 -21.50 20.04
C VAL A 2 9.03 -20.06 19.51
N PRO A 3 10.15 -19.34 19.60
CA PRO A 3 10.28 -18.06 18.93
C PRO A 3 10.30 -18.34 17.43
N LEU A 4 9.24 -17.95 16.72
CA LEU A 4 9.20 -18.01 15.27
C LEU A 4 10.03 -16.85 14.73
N GLU A 5 11.34 -17.02 14.66
CA GLU A 5 12.19 -16.16 13.85
C GLU A 5 11.75 -16.31 12.39
N LEU A 6 11.05 -15.30 11.87
CA LEU A 6 10.83 -15.23 10.44
C LEU A 6 12.19 -14.98 9.79
N PRO A 7 12.65 -15.85 8.87
CA PRO A 7 13.87 -15.57 8.14
C PRO A 7 13.65 -14.29 7.34
N ALA A 8 14.25 -13.18 7.77
CA ALA A 8 14.10 -11.87 7.14
C ALA A 8 14.47 -11.88 5.64
N CYS A 9 15.21 -12.90 5.19
CA CYS A 9 15.56 -13.13 3.80
C CYS A 9 14.38 -13.59 2.91
N ALA A 10 13.28 -14.08 3.50
CA ALA A 10 12.14 -14.65 2.77
C ALA A 10 11.09 -13.63 2.33
N TYR A 11 11.18 -12.36 2.75
CA TYR A 11 10.26 -11.31 2.32
C TYR A 11 11.03 -10.17 1.65
N ARG A 12 10.35 -9.43 0.79
CA ARG A 12 10.83 -8.21 0.15
C ARG A 12 9.81 -7.11 0.33
N HIS A 13 10.31 -5.88 0.35
CA HIS A 13 9.48 -4.70 0.34
C HIS A 13 10.02 -3.70 -0.68
N ALA A 14 9.13 -2.87 -1.20
CA ALA A 14 9.48 -1.76 -2.08
C ALA A 14 8.48 -0.62 -1.86
N VAL A 15 8.89 0.60 -2.18
CA VAL A 15 7.99 1.75 -2.23
C VAL A 15 7.87 2.18 -3.68
N VAL A 16 6.64 2.22 -4.17
CA VAL A 16 6.31 2.76 -5.49
C VAL A 16 5.56 4.07 -5.32
N TRP A 17 5.71 4.99 -6.27
CA TRP A 17 5.10 6.31 -6.20
C TRP A 17 4.03 6.44 -7.27
N ALA A 18 2.78 6.56 -6.83
CA ALA A 18 1.64 6.79 -7.71
C ALA A 18 1.48 8.29 -7.93
N ARG A 19 1.65 8.76 -9.16
CA ARG A 19 1.45 10.18 -9.48
C ARG A 19 -0.02 10.54 -9.27
N SER A 20 -0.30 11.52 -8.42
CA SER A 20 -1.68 11.95 -8.23
C SER A 20 -2.15 12.75 -9.44
N SER A 21 -3.37 12.45 -9.88
CA SER A 21 -4.06 13.17 -10.95
C SER A 21 -4.57 14.54 -10.47
N CYS A 22 -4.66 14.74 -9.15
CA CYS A 22 -5.24 15.94 -8.53
C CYS A 22 -4.34 16.53 -7.44
N GLY A 23 -4.24 17.86 -7.40
CA GLY A 23 -3.48 18.58 -6.36
C GLY A 23 -2.01 18.82 -6.70
N GLY A 24 -1.72 19.23 -7.94
CA GLY A 24 -0.44 19.90 -8.26
C GLY A 24 0.77 18.99 -8.46
N GLY A 25 0.57 17.71 -8.84
CA GLY A 25 1.67 16.81 -9.20
C GLY A 25 2.32 16.07 -8.03
N MET A 26 1.72 16.11 -6.84
CA MET A 26 2.14 15.28 -5.72
C MET A 26 2.01 13.79 -6.05
N SER A 27 2.93 12.98 -5.54
CA SER A 27 2.88 11.52 -5.70
C SER A 27 2.57 10.85 -4.37
N VAL A 28 1.68 9.86 -4.41
CA VAL A 28 1.25 9.07 -3.26
C VAL A 28 2.22 7.88 -3.12
N PRO A 29 2.92 7.73 -1.98
CA PRO A 29 3.75 6.56 -1.76
C PRO A 29 2.87 5.34 -1.47
N VAL A 30 3.23 4.21 -2.07
CA VAL A 30 2.60 2.91 -1.84
C VAL A 30 3.68 1.93 -1.43
N THR A 31 3.61 1.44 -0.19
CA THR A 31 4.53 0.41 0.30
C THR A 31 4.00 -0.96 -0.05
N LEU A 32 4.83 -1.78 -0.67
CA LEU A 32 4.54 -3.16 -1.07
C LEU A 32 5.37 -4.13 -0.24
N VAL A 33 4.77 -5.26 0.16
CA VAL A 33 5.43 -6.37 0.84
C VAL A 33 4.97 -7.69 0.23
N TRP A 34 5.92 -8.56 -0.09
CA TRP A 34 5.65 -9.88 -0.67
C TRP A 34 6.71 -10.91 -0.27
N LYS A 35 6.38 -12.20 -0.44
CA LYS A 35 7.31 -13.31 -0.19
C LYS A 35 8.28 -13.48 -1.37
N HIS A 36 9.57 -13.56 -1.06
CA HIS A 36 10.67 -13.85 -1.98
C HIS A 36 10.56 -15.29 -2.49
N GLY A 37 10.51 -15.47 -3.82
CA GLY A 37 10.29 -16.77 -4.47
C GLY A 37 9.24 -16.78 -5.59
N LEU A 38 8.48 -15.69 -5.77
CA LEU A 38 7.49 -15.53 -6.85
C LEU A 38 8.04 -14.94 -8.16
N ALA A 39 9.22 -14.34 -8.15
CA ALA A 39 9.92 -13.87 -9.35
C ALA A 39 11.42 -13.77 -9.04
N GLY A 40 12.26 -14.02 -10.04
CA GLY A 40 13.71 -13.90 -9.93
C GLY A 40 14.16 -12.54 -9.38
N THR A 41 15.30 -12.56 -8.69
CA THR A 41 16.15 -11.43 -8.28
C THR A 41 15.53 -10.02 -8.37
N GLY A 42 14.97 -9.53 -7.26
CA GLY A 42 14.78 -8.09 -7.02
C GLY A 42 13.70 -7.37 -7.83
N GLU A 43 12.98 -8.05 -8.72
CA GLU A 43 11.89 -7.46 -9.48
C GLU A 43 10.63 -7.28 -8.62
N LEU A 44 9.83 -6.25 -8.96
CA LEU A 44 8.49 -6.10 -8.44
C LEU A 44 7.65 -7.35 -8.79
N PRO A 45 6.70 -7.76 -7.93
CA PRO A 45 5.79 -8.84 -8.25
C PRO A 45 4.98 -8.49 -9.51
N LYS A 46 4.71 -9.47 -10.38
CA LYS A 46 3.99 -9.29 -11.66
C LYS A 46 2.61 -9.93 -11.62
N ASP A 47 1.58 -9.18 -12.00
CA ASP A 47 0.18 -9.57 -12.11
C ASP A 47 -0.33 -10.36 -10.88
N ALA A 48 0.12 -9.96 -9.70
CA ALA A 48 -0.17 -10.67 -8.46
C ALA A 48 -1.58 -10.34 -7.93
N ALA A 49 -2.04 -11.17 -6.98
CA ALA A 49 -3.16 -10.78 -6.14
C ALA A 49 -2.68 -9.75 -5.10
N VAL A 50 -3.36 -8.62 -5.01
CA VAL A 50 -2.93 -7.50 -4.16
C VAL A 50 -4.04 -7.13 -3.20
N LEU A 51 -3.69 -7.07 -1.92
CA LEU A 51 -4.53 -6.45 -0.89
C LEU A 51 -4.01 -5.05 -0.63
N LEU A 52 -4.70 -4.04 -1.17
CA LEU A 52 -4.40 -2.63 -0.98
C LEU A 52 -5.13 -2.08 0.23
N ARG A 53 -4.36 -1.75 1.26
CA ARG A 53 -4.89 -1.14 2.48
C ARG A 53 -4.74 0.37 2.48
N VAL A 54 -5.76 1.05 3.00
CA VAL A 54 -5.82 2.50 3.13
C VAL A 54 -6.41 2.89 4.49
N TYR A 55 -5.89 3.98 5.05
CA TYR A 55 -6.52 4.68 6.17
C TYR A 55 -6.67 6.18 5.91
N GLY A 56 -5.56 6.90 5.67
CA GLY A 56 -5.60 8.29 5.19
C GLY A 56 -6.32 9.30 6.11
N ALA A 57 -6.41 9.05 7.42
CA ALA A 57 -7.14 9.91 8.34
C ALA A 57 -6.37 10.23 9.63
N TYR A 58 -6.81 11.31 10.30
CA TYR A 58 -6.33 11.77 11.62
C TYR A 58 -4.82 12.04 11.76
N GLY A 59 -4.08 12.10 10.66
CA GLY A 59 -2.63 12.29 10.69
C GLY A 59 -1.90 11.04 11.16
N ILE A 60 -2.56 9.89 11.16
CA ILE A 60 -1.96 8.60 11.52
C ILE A 60 -1.04 8.14 10.39
N GLN A 61 0.15 7.67 10.75
CA GLN A 61 1.08 7.01 9.83
C GLN A 61 0.65 5.54 9.70
N ASP A 62 0.24 5.15 8.50
CA ASP A 62 -0.32 3.82 8.27
C ASP A 62 0.77 2.83 7.86
N ASP A 63 1.64 2.48 8.80
CA ASP A 63 2.76 1.59 8.50
C ASP A 63 2.36 0.11 8.50
N LEU A 64 3.07 -0.69 7.71
CA LEU A 64 2.94 -2.15 7.72
C LEU A 64 3.62 -2.72 8.97
N SER A 65 2.81 -3.02 9.99
CA SER A 65 3.26 -3.80 11.14
C SER A 65 3.19 -5.30 10.86
N PHE A 66 4.04 -6.07 11.54
CA PHE A 66 3.99 -7.52 11.46
C PHE A 66 2.67 -8.04 12.07
N GLN A 67 1.90 -8.75 11.26
CA GLN A 67 0.62 -9.33 11.67
C GLN A 67 0.57 -10.81 11.24
N PRO A 68 0.53 -11.76 12.19
CA PRO A 68 0.49 -13.19 11.89
C PRO A 68 -0.66 -13.57 10.96
N GLY A 69 -1.82 -12.91 11.09
CA GLY A 69 -2.99 -13.14 10.23
C GLY A 69 -2.77 -12.82 8.75
N ARG A 70 -1.72 -12.07 8.39
CA ARG A 70 -1.38 -11.73 7.00
C ARG A 70 -0.36 -12.69 6.38
N LEU A 71 0.33 -13.51 7.18
CA LEU A 71 1.26 -14.53 6.67
C LEU A 71 0.62 -15.50 5.67
N PRO A 72 -0.61 -16.02 5.89
CA PRO A 72 -1.21 -16.95 4.94
C PRO A 72 -1.51 -16.34 3.57
N LEU A 73 -1.65 -15.01 3.47
CA LEU A 73 -1.80 -14.32 2.19
C LEU A 73 -0.45 -14.27 1.47
N LEU A 74 0.60 -13.83 2.17
CA LEU A 74 1.95 -13.77 1.65
C LEU A 74 2.47 -15.15 1.20
N ASP A 75 2.17 -16.20 1.96
CA ASP A 75 2.53 -17.59 1.64
C ASP A 75 1.83 -18.09 0.37
N ARG A 76 0.62 -17.58 0.07
CA ARG A 76 -0.12 -17.86 -1.17
C ARG A 76 0.29 -16.97 -2.34
N GLY A 77 1.31 -16.12 -2.15
CA GLY A 77 1.82 -15.22 -3.17
C GLY A 77 1.00 -13.95 -3.38
N TRP A 78 0.21 -13.55 -2.38
CA TRP A 78 -0.38 -12.22 -2.37
C TRP A 78 0.68 -11.17 -2.07
N VAL A 79 0.46 -9.97 -2.61
CA VAL A 79 1.19 -8.77 -2.27
C VAL A 79 0.33 -7.95 -1.31
N LEU A 80 0.91 -7.56 -0.19
CA LEU A 80 0.29 -6.61 0.72
C LEU A 80 0.77 -5.22 0.33
N ALA A 81 -0.17 -4.32 0.07
CA ALA A 81 0.11 -2.94 -0.29
C ALA A 81 -0.52 -2.01 0.75
N VAL A 82 0.17 -0.92 1.09
CA VAL A 82 -0.43 0.20 1.84
C VAL A 82 -0.25 1.48 1.04
N ALA A 83 -1.34 2.15 0.72
CA ALA A 83 -1.31 3.48 0.13
C ALA A 83 -1.35 4.55 1.22
N HIS A 84 -0.30 5.38 1.24
CA HIS A 84 -0.12 6.46 2.22
C HIS A 84 -0.86 7.72 1.78
N VAL A 85 -2.18 7.62 1.74
CA VAL A 85 -3.12 8.64 1.25
C VAL A 85 -3.06 9.95 2.06
N ARG A 86 -3.32 11.09 1.41
CA ARG A 86 -3.44 12.41 2.07
C ARG A 86 -4.47 12.38 3.18
N GLY A 87 -4.24 13.16 4.23
CA GLY A 87 -5.03 13.07 5.47
C GLY A 87 -4.42 12.11 6.50
N GLY A 88 -3.54 11.19 6.07
CA GLY A 88 -2.60 10.48 6.94
C GLY A 88 -1.39 11.33 7.32
N GLY A 89 -0.48 10.75 8.11
CA GLY A 89 0.71 11.42 8.65
C GLY A 89 2.02 11.16 7.90
N HIS A 90 2.02 10.30 6.87
CA HIS A 90 3.24 9.72 6.31
C HIS A 90 4.24 10.76 5.75
N LEU A 91 3.76 11.85 5.14
CA LEU A 91 4.58 12.95 4.63
C LEU A 91 4.49 14.22 5.49
N GLY A 92 4.13 14.06 6.77
CA GLY A 92 4.10 15.14 7.76
C GLY A 92 2.81 15.98 7.80
N PRO A 93 2.80 17.08 8.58
CA PRO A 93 1.58 17.84 8.89
C PRO A 93 0.88 18.46 7.68
N ALA A 94 1.65 18.88 6.66
CA ALA A 94 1.09 19.42 5.42
C ALA A 94 0.30 18.36 4.63
N TRP A 95 0.76 17.11 4.63
CA TRP A 95 0.07 15.98 4.01
C TRP A 95 -1.25 15.65 4.70
N HIS A 96 -1.26 15.72 6.04
CA HIS A 96 -2.49 15.59 6.82
C HIS A 96 -3.46 16.72 6.50
N ALA A 97 -2.98 17.98 6.51
CA ALA A 97 -3.80 19.15 6.25
C ALA A 97 -4.43 19.17 4.84
N ALA A 98 -3.73 18.64 3.85
CA ALA A 98 -4.14 18.66 2.45
C ALA A 98 -5.50 17.99 2.18
N ALA A 99 -5.89 16.97 2.95
CA ALA A 99 -7.17 16.27 2.78
C ALA A 99 -8.18 16.48 3.92
N ARG A 100 -8.06 17.56 4.71
CA ARG A 100 -9.04 17.89 5.75
C ARG A 100 -10.29 18.56 5.17
N ARG A 101 -11.43 18.38 5.85
CA ARG A 101 -12.72 19.04 5.55
C ARG A 101 -13.13 18.88 4.08
N CYS A 102 -13.28 19.99 3.35
CA CYS A 102 -13.75 20.02 1.96
C CYS A 102 -12.79 19.33 0.98
N SER A 103 -11.53 19.10 1.37
CA SER A 103 -10.52 18.47 0.52
C SER A 103 -10.48 16.95 0.65
N ARG A 104 -11.45 16.32 1.33
CA ARG A 104 -11.50 14.86 1.50
C ARG A 104 -11.61 14.09 0.17
N ARG A 105 -12.10 14.73 -0.89
CA ARG A 105 -12.08 14.15 -2.25
C ARG A 105 -10.66 13.82 -2.73
N LEU A 106 -9.65 14.58 -2.29
CA LEU A 106 -8.26 14.32 -2.63
C LEU A 106 -7.78 12.98 -2.07
N ALA A 107 -8.24 12.61 -0.86
CA ALA A 107 -7.92 11.31 -0.27
C ALA A 107 -8.54 10.18 -1.10
N SER A 108 -9.81 10.28 -1.48
CA SER A 108 -10.44 9.28 -2.36
C SER A 108 -9.74 9.17 -3.71
N GLN A 109 -9.28 10.31 -4.26
CA GLN A 109 -8.53 10.31 -5.52
C GLN A 109 -7.16 9.64 -5.37
N ASP A 110 -6.46 9.84 -4.26
CA ASP A 110 -5.19 9.17 -3.98
C ASP A 110 -5.34 7.65 -3.96
N VAL A 111 -6.45 7.13 -3.44
CA VAL A 111 -6.77 5.70 -3.45
C VAL A 111 -6.91 5.20 -4.89
N SER A 112 -7.70 5.92 -5.71
CA SER A 112 -7.88 5.57 -7.12
C SER A 112 -6.58 5.66 -7.91
N ASP A 113 -5.77 6.69 -7.68
CA ASP A 113 -4.48 6.89 -8.33
C ASP A 113 -3.48 5.79 -7.92
N ALA A 114 -3.45 5.39 -6.64
CA ALA A 114 -2.65 4.28 -6.15
C ALA A 114 -3.06 2.95 -6.77
N ALA A 115 -4.36 2.64 -6.81
CA ALA A 115 -4.88 1.45 -7.46
C ALA A 115 -4.52 1.41 -8.96
N ALA A 116 -4.72 2.52 -9.67
CA ALA A 116 -4.39 2.64 -11.09
C ALA A 116 -2.88 2.46 -11.35
N ALA A 117 -2.02 3.00 -10.48
CA ALA A 117 -0.57 2.84 -10.60
C ALA A 117 -0.14 1.38 -10.44
N LEU A 118 -0.72 0.65 -9.49
CA LEU A 118 -0.42 -0.78 -9.31
C LEU A 118 -0.84 -1.63 -10.51
N LEU A 119 -1.92 -1.26 -11.18
CA LEU A 119 -2.37 -1.91 -12.41
C LEU A 119 -1.46 -1.56 -13.60
N SER A 120 -1.09 -0.28 -13.75
CA SER A 120 -0.26 0.17 -14.88
C SER A 120 1.17 -0.35 -14.82
N MET A 121 1.72 -0.54 -13.61
CA MET A 121 3.03 -1.16 -13.39
C MET A 121 2.99 -2.70 -13.49
N HIS A 122 1.83 -3.29 -13.79
CA HIS A 122 1.63 -4.74 -13.76
C HIS A 122 1.99 -5.38 -12.41
N VAL A 123 1.86 -4.64 -11.31
CA VAL A 123 2.06 -5.19 -9.96
C VAL A 123 0.84 -6.02 -9.56
N ALA A 124 -0.34 -5.47 -9.83
CA ALA A 124 -1.63 -6.10 -9.55
C ALA A 124 -2.31 -6.55 -10.84
N HIS A 125 -2.92 -7.73 -10.82
CA HIS A 125 -3.84 -8.12 -11.88
C HIS A 125 -5.21 -7.44 -11.66
N ALA A 126 -5.84 -6.92 -12.74
CA ALA A 126 -7.09 -6.15 -12.65
C ALA A 126 -8.25 -6.86 -11.94
N ARG A 127 -8.32 -8.19 -12.05
CA ARG A 127 -9.35 -9.01 -11.37
C ARG A 127 -8.95 -9.48 -9.96
N ARG A 128 -7.78 -9.10 -9.47
CA ARG A 128 -7.20 -9.58 -8.20
C ARG A 128 -6.67 -8.44 -7.32
N LEU A 129 -7.19 -7.24 -7.51
CA LEU A 129 -6.94 -6.10 -6.63
C LEU A 129 -8.11 -5.96 -5.64
N CYS A 130 -7.83 -6.14 -4.36
CA CYS A 130 -8.78 -5.98 -3.27
C CYS A 130 -8.41 -4.74 -2.45
N LEU A 131 -9.42 -3.99 -1.99
CA LEU A 131 -9.23 -2.83 -1.14
C LEU A 131 -9.67 -3.15 0.29
N GLU A 132 -8.79 -2.88 1.27
CA GLU A 132 -9.06 -2.97 2.69
C GLU A 132 -9.04 -1.56 3.29
N ALA A 133 -10.15 -1.16 3.91
CA ALA A 133 -10.27 0.08 4.65
C ALA A 133 -11.00 -0.18 5.97
N SER A 134 -10.69 0.59 7.00
CA SER A 134 -11.28 0.41 8.33
C SER A 134 -11.54 1.74 9.01
N SER A 135 -12.62 1.80 9.79
CA SER A 135 -13.04 2.95 10.58
C SER A 135 -13.26 4.22 9.75
N ALA A 136 -12.25 5.07 9.61
CA ALA A 136 -12.32 6.33 8.88
C ALA A 136 -11.71 6.26 7.48
N GLY A 137 -11.11 5.12 7.12
CA GLY A 137 -10.53 4.83 5.80
C GLY A 137 -11.58 4.52 4.73
#